data_AF-A0A377U145-F1
#
_entry.id   AF-A0A377U145-F1
#
_cell.length_a   1.000
_cell.length_b   1.000
_cell.length_c   1.000
_cell.angle_alpha   90.00
_cell.angle_beta   90.00
_cell.angle_gamma   90.00
#
_symmetry.space_group_name_H-M   'P 1'
#
loop_
_entity.id
_entity.type
_entity.pdbx_description
1 polymer ?
#
loop_
_entity_poly.entity_id
_entity_poly.type
_entity_poly.pdbx_seq_one_letter_code
_entity_poly.pdbx_strand_id
1 'polypeptide(L)'
;MTTAAPTCELDSQPGRYNPGMQWLASGVLEWVRKLLWSADTPWQTLIDEAQAIPPGAQGVRMQCDLLASQHAGWQGVTLNTTRGHFYRAALEGLSDQLAQHLQTLEKIGGFRAKELLLVGGGSRNALWNQIKANRLGIPIKVLDDAETTVAGAAMFGWYGVGEFSSPEQARAQVAYRYRYFWPQTEPELIEEA
;
A
#
# COMPACT_ATOMS: atom_id res chain seq x y z
N MET A 1 9.96 20.18 0.12
CA MET A 1 8.71 19.54 -0.36
C MET A 1 8.00 19.03 0.87
N THR A 2 6.78 19.50 1.12
CA THR A 2 6.03 19.21 2.35
C THR A 2 5.53 17.76 2.39
N THR A 3 5.46 17.26 3.62
CA THR A 3 4.67 16.12 4.10
C THR A 3 3.32 16.00 3.40
N ALA A 4 2.83 14.77 3.26
CA ALA A 4 1.61 14.41 2.54
C ALA A 4 0.50 15.47 2.61
N ALA A 5 0.14 16.04 1.47
CA ALA A 5 -0.92 17.04 1.40
C ALA A 5 -2.26 16.36 1.08
N PRO A 6 -3.35 16.73 1.76
CA PRO A 6 -4.67 16.36 1.32
C PRO A 6 -4.93 17.01 -0.05
N THR A 7 -5.46 16.22 -0.95
CA THR A 7 -5.91 16.62 -2.28
C THR A 7 -7.39 16.30 -2.39
N CYS A 8 -8.09 17.01 -3.27
CA CYS A 8 -9.49 16.73 -3.54
C CYS A 8 -9.70 16.92 -5.03
N GLU A 9 -9.91 15.81 -5.73
CA GLU A 9 -10.17 15.82 -7.17
C GLU A 9 -11.67 15.74 -7.43
N LEU A 10 -12.11 16.27 -8.58
CA LEU A 10 -13.47 16.04 -9.05
C LEU A 10 -13.65 14.57 -9.42
N ASP A 11 -14.77 13.98 -9.04
CA ASP A 11 -15.12 12.64 -9.51
C ASP A 11 -15.71 12.72 -10.93
N SER A 12 -15.58 11.62 -11.66
CA SER A 12 -16.28 11.41 -12.94
C SER A 12 -17.80 11.51 -12.85
N GLN A 13 -18.38 11.24 -11.69
CA GLN A 13 -19.80 11.37 -11.40
C GLN A 13 -20.13 12.81 -10.96
N PRO A 14 -21.12 13.47 -11.59
CA PRO A 14 -21.51 14.83 -11.24
C PRO A 14 -21.83 14.99 -9.75
N GLY A 15 -21.29 16.04 -9.13
CA GLY A 15 -21.53 16.38 -7.72
C GLY A 15 -20.76 15.54 -6.71
N ARG A 16 -19.83 14.68 -7.14
CA ARG A 16 -18.95 13.90 -6.26
C ARG A 16 -17.50 14.38 -6.31
N TYR A 17 -16.77 14.05 -5.25
CA TYR A 17 -15.39 14.45 -5.02
C TYR A 17 -14.58 13.28 -4.45
N ASN A 18 -13.30 13.23 -4.80
CA ASN A 18 -12.35 12.22 -4.36
C ASN A 18 -11.29 12.84 -3.46
N PRO A 19 -11.51 12.89 -2.14
CA PRO A 19 -10.47 13.29 -1.20
C PRO A 19 -9.38 12.22 -1.16
N GLY A 20 -8.12 12.64 -1.23
CA GLY A 20 -6.97 11.73 -1.26
C GLY A 20 -5.78 12.30 -0.51
N MET A 21 -4.92 11.41 -0.02
CA MET A 21 -3.63 11.78 0.59
C MET A 21 -2.50 11.38 -0.36
N GLN A 22 -1.75 12.36 -0.86
CA GLN A 22 -0.60 12.12 -1.73
C GLN A 22 0.66 11.92 -0.90
N TRP A 23 1.39 10.83 -1.14
CA TRP A 23 2.62 10.52 -0.41
C TRP A 23 3.50 9.53 -1.18
N LEU A 24 4.77 9.44 -0.79
CA LEU A 24 5.75 8.57 -1.44
C LEU A 24 5.90 7.24 -0.69
N ALA A 25 5.23 6.18 -1.16
CA ALA A 25 5.38 4.85 -0.57
C ALA A 25 6.37 3.97 -1.36
N SER A 26 6.05 3.64 -2.61
CA SER A 26 6.89 2.76 -3.44
C SER A 26 8.30 3.31 -3.68
N GLY A 27 8.43 4.63 -3.83
CA GLY A 27 9.75 5.27 -4.00
C GLY A 27 10.66 5.09 -2.77
N VAL A 28 10.10 5.04 -1.56
CA VAL A 28 10.86 4.71 -0.35
C VAL A 28 11.37 3.27 -0.43
N LEU A 29 10.52 2.31 -0.80
CA LEU A 29 10.93 0.91 -0.94
C LEU A 29 11.95 0.68 -2.06
N GLU A 30 11.83 1.41 -3.17
CA GLU A 30 12.82 1.39 -4.24
C GLU A 30 14.16 2.00 -3.80
N TRP A 31 14.13 3.08 -3.02
CA TRP A 31 15.33 3.66 -2.44
C TRP A 31 16.01 2.70 -1.45
N VAL A 32 15.23 2.07 -0.55
CA VAL A 32 15.72 1.03 0.38
C VAL A 32 16.33 -0.14 -0.39
N ARG A 33 15.67 -0.59 -1.47
CA ARG A 33 16.20 -1.65 -2.35
C ARG A 33 17.57 -1.26 -2.92
N LYS A 34 17.68 -0.07 -3.50
CA LYS A 34 18.94 0.44 -4.09
C LYS A 34 20.07 0.59 -3.07
N LEU A 35 19.74 0.86 -1.81
CA LEU A 35 20.74 1.07 -0.75
C LEU A 35 21.34 -0.26 -0.26
N LEU A 36 20.54 -1.32 -0.19
CA LEU A 36 20.89 -2.55 0.54
C LEU A 36 21.02 -3.80 -0.34
N TRP A 37 20.54 -3.75 -1.59
CA TRP A 37 20.64 -4.86 -2.56
C TRP A 37 21.19 -4.37 -3.89
N SER A 38 21.68 -5.33 -4.68
CA SER A 38 22.11 -5.07 -6.06
C SER A 38 20.89 -4.88 -6.98
N ALA A 39 21.10 -4.19 -8.11
CA ALA A 39 20.03 -3.86 -9.05
C ALA A 39 19.36 -5.11 -9.67
N ASP A 40 20.10 -6.20 -9.81
CA ASP A 40 19.67 -7.49 -10.32
C ASP A 40 18.96 -8.38 -9.28
N THR A 41 19.03 -8.03 -7.99
CA THR A 41 18.35 -8.80 -6.94
C THR A 41 16.83 -8.76 -7.18
N PRO A 42 16.13 -9.91 -7.31
CA PRO A 42 14.69 -9.97 -7.47
C PRO A 42 13.93 -9.38 -6.27
N TRP A 43 12.78 -8.75 -6.52
CA TRP A 43 11.91 -8.25 -5.43
C TRP A 43 11.52 -9.35 -4.43
N GLN A 44 11.34 -10.58 -4.90
CA GLN A 44 10.97 -11.70 -4.05
C GLN A 44 12.01 -11.96 -2.95
N THR A 45 13.30 -11.83 -3.27
CA THR A 45 14.38 -12.00 -2.27
C THR A 45 14.25 -11.02 -1.11
N LEU A 46 13.93 -9.75 -1.38
CA LEU A 46 13.74 -8.73 -0.34
C LEU A 46 12.51 -9.05 0.52
N ILE A 47 11.45 -9.54 -0.11
CA ILE A 47 10.20 -9.93 0.54
C ILE A 47 10.44 -11.12 1.46
N ASP A 48 11.13 -12.16 0.99
CA ASP A 48 11.43 -13.37 1.76
C ASP A 48 12.31 -13.04 2.98
N GLU A 49 13.32 -12.18 2.80
CA GLU A 49 14.18 -11.74 3.89
C GLU A 49 13.42 -10.95 4.96
N ALA A 50 12.45 -10.11 4.57
CA ALA A 50 11.61 -9.41 5.53
C ALA A 50 10.50 -10.30 6.13
N GLN A 51 10.06 -11.32 5.41
CA GLN A 51 9.07 -12.29 5.89
C GLN A 51 9.64 -13.15 7.02
N ALA A 52 10.94 -13.47 6.96
CA ALA A 52 11.66 -14.18 8.02
C ALA A 52 11.83 -13.34 9.30
N ILE A 53 11.61 -12.03 9.24
CA ILE A 53 11.68 -11.15 10.42
C ILE A 53 10.28 -11.07 11.06
N PRO A 54 10.16 -11.32 12.38
CA PRO A 54 8.88 -11.25 13.07
C PRO A 54 8.30 -9.83 13.07
N PRO A 55 6.98 -9.67 13.29
CA PRO A 55 6.34 -8.37 13.46
C PRO A 55 7.07 -7.48 14.47
N GLY A 56 7.19 -6.19 14.15
CA GLY A 56 7.93 -5.21 14.95
C GLY A 56 9.44 -5.18 14.66
N ALA A 57 9.89 -5.93 13.65
CA ALA A 57 11.27 -5.98 13.15
C ALA A 57 12.34 -6.06 14.25
N GLN A 58 12.04 -6.81 15.32
CA GLN A 58 12.90 -6.96 16.50
C GLN A 58 13.39 -5.62 17.08
N GLY A 59 12.54 -4.59 17.07
CA GLY A 59 12.83 -3.27 17.62
C GLY A 59 13.39 -2.26 16.61
N VAL A 60 13.74 -2.69 15.39
CA VAL A 60 14.12 -1.78 14.31
C VAL A 60 12.88 -1.04 13.81
N ARG A 61 12.92 0.28 13.73
CA ARG A 61 11.82 1.10 13.21
C ARG A 61 12.32 2.04 12.13
N MET A 62 11.48 2.34 11.15
CA MET A 62 11.80 3.32 10.11
C MET A 62 10.81 4.49 10.16
N GLN A 63 11.34 5.72 10.24
CA GLN A 63 10.58 6.91 9.86
C GLN A 63 10.74 7.13 8.35
N CYS A 64 9.64 6.99 7.61
CA CYS A 64 9.68 6.91 6.14
C CYS A 64 9.65 8.26 5.39
N ASP A 65 9.56 9.39 6.09
CA ASP A 65 9.44 10.72 5.49
C ASP A 65 10.78 11.29 5.00
N LEU A 66 11.39 10.60 4.03
CA LEU A 66 12.74 10.89 3.52
C LEU A 66 12.85 12.19 2.72
N LEU A 67 11.73 12.79 2.31
CA LEU A 67 11.73 14.04 1.53
C LEU A 67 11.60 15.29 2.40
N ALA A 68 10.96 15.19 3.57
CA ALA A 68 10.66 16.36 4.39
C ALA A 68 11.33 16.33 5.78
N SER A 69 11.74 15.17 6.29
CA SER A 69 12.30 15.06 7.64
C SER A 69 13.79 14.71 7.65
N GLN A 70 14.59 15.51 8.35
CA GLN A 70 16.01 15.20 8.63
C GLN A 70 16.19 14.07 9.66
N HIS A 71 15.11 13.66 10.34
CA HIS A 71 15.13 12.54 11.28
C HIS A 71 14.66 11.23 10.63
N ALA A 72 14.28 11.27 9.35
CA ALA A 72 13.92 10.07 8.60
C ALA A 72 15.09 9.08 8.53
N GLY A 73 14.76 7.79 8.55
CA GLY A 73 15.74 6.71 8.63
C GLY A 73 15.37 5.68 9.69
N TRP A 74 16.34 4.83 10.02
CA TRP A 74 16.14 3.72 10.95
C TRP A 74 16.63 4.04 12.35
N GLN A 75 15.89 3.53 13.34
CA GLN A 75 16.23 3.56 14.76
C GLN A 75 16.19 2.13 15.32
N GLY A 76 16.90 1.88 16.42
CA GLY A 76 16.92 0.56 17.08
C GLY A 76 17.84 -0.47 16.40
N VAL A 77 18.79 -0.02 15.58
CA VAL A 77 19.75 -0.91 14.89
C VAL A 77 20.75 -1.48 15.89
N THR A 78 21.05 -2.77 15.76
CA THR A 78 22.07 -3.49 16.52
C THR A 78 23.02 -4.23 15.58
N LEU A 79 24.08 -4.85 16.12
CA LEU A 79 25.00 -5.68 15.31
C LEU A 79 24.32 -6.92 14.70
N ASN A 80 23.14 -7.31 15.20
CA ASN A 80 22.37 -8.45 14.67
C ASN A 80 21.38 -8.02 13.57
N THR A 81 21.24 -6.72 13.30
CA THR A 81 20.32 -6.21 12.29
C THR A 81 20.80 -6.59 10.88
N THR A 82 19.90 -7.21 10.12
CA THR A 82 20.14 -7.62 8.73
C THR A 82 19.37 -6.72 7.75
N ARG A 83 19.67 -6.82 6.45
CA ARG A 83 18.90 -6.13 5.40
C ARG A 83 17.40 -6.45 5.41
N GLY A 84 17.03 -7.69 5.79
CA GLY A 84 15.63 -8.08 6.01
C GLY A 84 14.92 -7.24 7.08
N HIS A 85 15.61 -6.89 8.17
CA HIS A 85 15.05 -6.03 9.22
C HIS A 85 14.77 -4.62 8.70
N PHE A 86 15.69 -4.06 7.90
CA PHE A 86 15.51 -2.72 7.33
C PHE A 86 14.30 -2.66 6.39
N TYR A 87 14.13 -3.67 5.54
CA TYR A 87 12.95 -3.74 4.66
C TYR A 87 11.67 -3.99 5.46
N ARG A 88 11.69 -4.90 6.44
CA ARG A 88 10.54 -5.15 7.32
C ARG A 88 10.08 -3.88 8.03
N ALA A 89 11.02 -3.15 8.65
CA ALA A 89 10.75 -1.88 9.32
C ALA A 89 10.22 -0.80 8.35
N ALA A 90 10.66 -0.78 7.09
CA ALA A 90 10.12 0.11 6.08
C ALA A 90 8.66 -0.21 5.72
N LEU A 91 8.33 -1.50 5.53
CA LEU A 91 6.96 -1.94 5.25
C LEU A 91 6.02 -1.59 6.42
N GLU A 92 6.47 -1.81 7.66
CA GLU A 92 5.71 -1.48 8.87
C GLU A 92 5.55 0.04 9.04
N GLY A 93 6.62 0.82 8.90
CA GLY A 93 6.59 2.29 9.00
C GLY A 93 5.71 2.96 7.94
N LEU A 94 5.73 2.48 6.70
CA LEU A 94 4.80 2.94 5.66
C LEU A 94 3.35 2.55 6.00
N SER A 95 3.13 1.38 6.61
CA SER A 95 1.78 0.96 7.02
C SER A 95 1.24 1.79 8.19
N ASP A 96 2.11 2.23 9.10
CA ASP A 96 1.78 3.21 10.15
C ASP A 96 1.34 4.55 9.54
N GLN A 97 2.10 5.05 8.57
CA GLN A 97 1.78 6.29 7.89
C GLN A 97 0.45 6.18 7.10
N LEU A 98 0.21 5.05 6.44
CA LEU A 98 -1.07 4.77 5.79
C LEU A 98 -2.25 4.79 6.78
N ALA A 99 -2.07 4.23 7.98
CA ALA A 99 -3.09 4.26 9.02
C ALA A 99 -3.43 5.68 9.46
N GLN A 100 -2.41 6.54 9.63
CA GLN A 100 -2.60 7.96 9.98
C GLN A 100 -3.33 8.73 8.86
N HIS A 101 -2.96 8.48 7.60
CA HIS A 101 -3.63 9.07 6.44
C HIS A 101 -5.09 8.64 6.35
N LEU A 102 -5.39 7.35 6.54
CA LEU A 102 -6.76 6.84 6.54
C LEU A 102 -7.59 7.50 7.64
N GLN A 103 -7.08 7.57 8.87
CA GLN A 103 -7.76 8.25 9.97
C GLN A 103 -8.04 9.73 9.67
N THR A 104 -7.14 10.39 8.94
CA THR A 104 -7.29 11.79 8.54
C THR A 104 -8.41 11.94 7.50
N LEU A 105 -8.42 11.08 6.48
CA LEU A 105 -9.48 11.06 5.46
C LEU A 105 -10.85 10.73 6.06
N GLU A 106 -10.92 9.76 6.97
CA GLU A 106 -12.16 9.41 7.68
C GLU A 106 -12.73 10.59 8.46
N LYS A 107 -11.87 11.35 9.15
CA LYS A 107 -12.26 12.56 9.88
C LYS A 107 -12.76 13.67 8.95
N ILE A 108 -12.06 13.92 7.84
CA ILE A 108 -12.42 14.95 6.87
C ILE A 108 -13.74 14.60 6.16
N GLY A 109 -13.88 13.35 5.72
CA GLY A 109 -15.02 12.89 4.93
C GLY A 109 -16.21 12.39 5.75
N GLY A 110 -16.09 12.28 7.08
CA GLY A 110 -17.16 11.79 7.94
C GLY A 110 -17.57 10.34 7.67
N PHE A 111 -16.62 9.48 7.32
CA PHE A 111 -16.88 8.06 6.99
C PHE A 111 -16.00 7.11 7.79
N ARG A 112 -16.32 5.82 7.72
CA ARG A 112 -15.47 4.73 8.21
C ARG A 112 -15.20 3.76 7.08
N ALA A 113 -13.92 3.52 6.79
CA ALA A 113 -13.52 2.56 5.78
C ALA A 113 -13.87 1.15 6.24
N LYS A 114 -14.45 0.36 5.33
CA LYS A 114 -14.80 -1.04 5.57
C LYS A 114 -13.82 -2.01 4.93
N GLU A 115 -13.13 -1.58 3.88
CA GLU A 115 -12.09 -2.30 3.17
C GLU A 115 -11.18 -1.28 2.47
N LEU A 116 -9.96 -1.70 2.12
CA LEU A 116 -9.05 -0.92 1.30
C LEU A 116 -8.75 -1.69 0.00
N LEU A 117 -9.14 -1.11 -1.14
CA LEU A 117 -8.78 -1.60 -2.47
C LEU A 117 -7.34 -1.19 -2.80
N LEU A 118 -6.47 -2.15 -3.05
CA LEU A 118 -5.09 -1.94 -3.47
C LEU A 118 -4.88 -2.30 -4.95
N VAL A 119 -4.22 -1.37 -5.64
CA VAL A 119 -3.84 -1.46 -7.04
C VAL A 119 -2.38 -1.01 -7.21
N GLY A 120 -1.81 -1.23 -8.40
CA GLY A 120 -0.45 -0.80 -8.72
C GLY A 120 0.65 -1.67 -8.09
N GLY A 121 1.92 -1.28 -8.27
CA GLY A 121 3.06 -2.16 -7.98
C GLY A 121 3.15 -2.69 -6.55
N GLY A 122 2.68 -1.92 -5.56
CA GLY A 122 2.65 -2.33 -4.15
C GLY A 122 1.67 -3.47 -3.86
N SER A 123 0.68 -3.70 -4.71
CA SER A 123 -0.31 -4.77 -4.55
C SER A 123 0.29 -6.18 -4.72
N ARG A 124 1.45 -6.29 -5.39
CA ARG A 124 2.15 -7.56 -5.62
C ARG A 124 2.90 -8.07 -4.38
N ASN A 125 3.19 -7.21 -3.41
CA ASN A 125 3.89 -7.58 -2.18
C ASN A 125 2.90 -8.13 -1.14
N ALA A 126 2.71 -9.46 -1.14
CA ALA A 126 1.76 -10.15 -0.26
C ALA A 126 2.04 -9.90 1.23
N LEU A 127 3.32 -9.95 1.65
CA LEU A 127 3.72 -9.62 3.01
C LEU A 127 3.23 -8.22 3.42
N TRP A 128 3.50 -7.23 2.57
CA TRP A 128 3.10 -5.86 2.88
C TRP A 128 1.58 -5.69 2.89
N ASN A 129 0.84 -6.43 2.06
CA ASN A 129 -0.62 -6.39 2.10
C ASN A 129 -1.17 -6.96 3.42
N GLN A 130 -0.58 -8.05 3.92
CA GLN A 130 -0.93 -8.59 5.23
C GLN A 130 -0.57 -7.61 6.36
N ILE A 131 0.60 -6.97 6.32
CA ILE A 131 0.99 -5.93 7.28
C ILE A 131 -0.02 -4.78 7.27
N LYS A 132 -0.45 -4.30 6.10
CA LYS A 132 -1.48 -3.26 5.99
C LYS A 132 -2.81 -3.72 6.60
N ALA A 133 -3.27 -4.94 6.31
CA ALA A 133 -4.51 -5.48 6.87
C ALA A 133 -4.48 -5.49 8.40
N ASN A 134 -3.41 -6.05 8.98
CA ASN A 134 -3.21 -6.12 10.41
C ASN A 134 -3.13 -4.72 11.03
N ARG A 135 -2.44 -3.78 10.36
CA ARG A 135 -2.24 -2.43 10.89
C ARG A 135 -3.49 -1.56 10.82
N LEU A 136 -4.25 -1.66 9.75
CA LEU A 136 -5.48 -0.87 9.56
C LEU A 136 -6.69 -1.48 10.28
N GLY A 137 -6.65 -2.78 10.60
CA GLY A 137 -7.78 -3.49 11.18
C GLY A 137 -8.97 -3.65 10.23
N ILE A 138 -8.74 -3.50 8.92
CA ILE A 138 -9.74 -3.69 7.86
C ILE A 138 -9.20 -4.61 6.75
N PRO A 139 -10.06 -5.29 5.98
CA PRO A 139 -9.65 -6.14 4.88
C PRO A 139 -8.96 -5.34 3.78
N ILE A 140 -7.92 -5.93 3.24
CA ILE A 140 -7.20 -5.46 2.06
C ILE A 140 -7.68 -6.27 0.86
N LYS A 141 -8.32 -5.59 -0.08
CA LYS A 141 -8.80 -6.14 -1.34
C LYS A 141 -7.78 -5.83 -2.43
N VAL A 142 -7.06 -6.82 -2.92
CA VAL A 142 -6.07 -6.67 -3.98
C VAL A 142 -6.70 -7.08 -5.29
N LEU A 143 -6.58 -6.21 -6.30
CA LEU A 143 -6.90 -6.60 -7.67
C LEU A 143 -5.70 -7.32 -8.30
N ASP A 144 -5.95 -8.48 -8.91
CA ASP A 144 -4.90 -9.27 -9.56
C ASP A 144 -4.44 -8.66 -10.89
N ASP A 145 -5.28 -7.83 -11.52
CA ASP A 145 -4.99 -7.17 -12.79
C ASP A 145 -4.10 -5.93 -12.63
N ALA A 146 -3.06 -5.83 -13.46
CA ALA A 146 -2.02 -4.81 -13.35
C ALA A 146 -2.41 -3.40 -13.88
N GLU A 147 -3.41 -3.30 -14.78
CA GLU A 147 -3.66 -2.10 -15.60
C GLU A 147 -5.03 -1.45 -15.33
N THR A 148 -5.27 -0.98 -14.10
CA THR A 148 -6.57 -0.41 -13.70
C THR A 148 -6.87 0.96 -14.31
N THR A 149 -5.85 1.81 -14.43
CA THR A 149 -6.03 3.19 -14.91
C THR A 149 -6.43 3.22 -16.37
N VAL A 150 -5.71 2.47 -17.21
CA VAL A 150 -5.99 2.37 -18.65
C VAL A 150 -7.34 1.71 -18.89
N ALA A 151 -7.67 0.65 -18.13
CA ALA A 151 -8.98 0.01 -18.22
C ALA A 151 -10.12 0.98 -17.88
N GLY A 152 -9.97 1.78 -16.82
CA GLY A 152 -10.94 2.82 -16.47
C GLY A 152 -11.11 3.84 -17.59
N ALA A 153 -10.00 4.36 -18.14
CA ALA A 153 -10.05 5.31 -19.25
C ALA A 153 -10.76 4.73 -20.49
N ALA A 154 -10.52 3.45 -20.82
CA ALA A 154 -11.19 2.77 -21.92
C ALA A 154 -12.71 2.65 -21.71
N MET A 155 -13.16 2.36 -20.47
CA MET A 155 -14.58 2.31 -20.13
C MET A 155 -15.30 3.65 -20.38
N PHE A 156 -14.66 4.76 -20.00
CA PHE A 156 -15.16 6.09 -20.31
C PHE A 156 -15.10 6.40 -21.81
N GLY A 157 -14.07 5.93 -22.51
CA GLY A 157 -13.97 6.04 -23.97
C GLY A 157 -15.12 5.35 -24.70
N TRP A 158 -15.46 4.11 -24.32
CA TRP A 158 -16.58 3.38 -24.91
C TRP A 158 -17.93 4.05 -24.64
N TYR A 159 -18.14 4.58 -23.43
CA TYR A 159 -19.30 5.42 -23.15
C TYR A 159 -19.34 6.66 -24.06
N GLY A 160 -18.21 7.34 -24.23
CA GLY A 160 -18.11 8.56 -25.05
C GLY A 160 -18.44 8.33 -26.54
N VAL A 161 -18.19 7.14 -27.08
CA VAL A 161 -18.56 6.77 -28.47
C VAL A 161 -19.94 6.13 -28.60
N GLY A 162 -20.68 5.99 -27.48
CA GLY A 162 -22.04 5.44 -27.45
C GLY A 162 -22.14 3.91 -27.50
N GLU A 163 -21.02 3.19 -27.35
CA GLU A 163 -21.01 1.71 -27.31
C GLU A 163 -21.70 1.18 -26.04
N PHE A 164 -21.54 1.90 -24.92
CA PHE A 164 -22.26 1.64 -23.68
C PHE A 164 -23.03 2.87 -23.23
N SER A 165 -24.17 2.67 -22.55
CA SER A 165 -25.03 3.74 -22.03
C SER A 165 -24.47 4.40 -20.77
N SER A 166 -23.42 3.82 -20.16
CA SER A 166 -22.72 4.37 -19.01
C SER A 166 -21.33 3.73 -18.84
N PRO A 167 -20.37 4.40 -18.17
CA PRO A 167 -19.11 3.80 -17.75
C PRO A 167 -19.31 2.55 -16.87
N GLU A 168 -20.36 2.53 -16.04
CA GLU A 168 -20.72 1.40 -15.19
C GLU A 168 -21.14 0.17 -16.00
N GLN A 169 -21.85 0.36 -17.12
CA GLN A 169 -22.22 -0.73 -18.02
C GLN A 169 -20.99 -1.31 -18.73
N ALA A 170 -20.05 -0.46 -19.15
CA ALA A 170 -18.76 -0.88 -19.69
C ALA A 170 -17.95 -1.67 -18.64
N ARG A 171 -17.91 -1.16 -17.40
CA ARG A 171 -17.26 -1.80 -16.25
C ARG A 171 -17.83 -3.17 -15.92
N ALA A 172 -19.12 -3.40 -16.17
CA ALA A 172 -19.78 -4.70 -15.94
C ALA A 172 -19.34 -5.78 -16.96
N GLN A 173 -18.76 -5.40 -18.10
CA GLN A 173 -18.20 -6.35 -19.07
C GLN A 173 -16.84 -6.91 -18.65
N VAL A 174 -16.20 -6.32 -17.63
CA VAL A 174 -14.87 -6.74 -17.16
C VAL A 174 -15.00 -7.57 -15.88
N ALA A 175 -14.59 -8.83 -15.97
CA ALA A 175 -14.54 -9.75 -14.85
C ALA A 175 -13.23 -9.60 -14.08
N TYR A 176 -13.27 -8.85 -12.98
CA TYR A 176 -12.11 -8.69 -12.09
C TYR A 176 -11.99 -9.84 -11.10
N ARG A 177 -10.73 -10.25 -10.87
CA ARG A 177 -10.38 -11.18 -9.79
C ARG A 177 -9.74 -10.43 -8.64
N TYR A 178 -10.21 -10.74 -7.44
CA TYR A 178 -9.74 -10.11 -6.22
C TYR A 178 -9.19 -11.16 -5.26
N ARG A 179 -8.05 -10.83 -4.64
CA ARG A 179 -7.49 -11.55 -3.50
C ARG A 179 -7.67 -10.70 -2.24
N TYR A 180 -8.08 -11.33 -1.15
CA TYR A 180 -8.31 -10.65 0.12
C TYR A 180 -7.24 -11.02 1.15
N PHE A 181 -6.80 -10.02 1.91
CA PHE A 181 -6.00 -10.21 3.12
C PHE A 181 -6.81 -9.67 4.29
N TRP A 182 -7.16 -10.55 5.23
CA TRP A 182 -7.95 -10.21 6.40
C TRP A 182 -7.04 -9.84 7.57
N PRO A 183 -7.43 -8.92 8.45
CA PRO A 183 -6.68 -8.65 9.67
C PRO A 183 -6.55 -9.94 10.49
N GLN A 184 -5.31 -10.29 10.85
CA GLN A 184 -5.00 -11.40 11.73
C GLN A 184 -4.76 -10.81 13.13
N THR A 185 -5.60 -11.18 14.09
CA THR A 185 -5.56 -10.66 15.47
C THR A 185 -4.49 -11.32 16.35
N GLU A 186 -3.86 -12.40 15.90
CA GLU A 186 -2.77 -13.09 16.62
C GLU A 186 -1.66 -13.49 15.64
N PRO A 187 -0.36 -13.44 16.04
CA PRO A 187 0.69 -14.10 15.28
C PRO A 187 0.39 -15.60 15.26
N GLU A 188 0.40 -16.24 14.08
CA GLU A 188 0.46 -17.71 14.02
C GLU A 188 1.66 -18.17 14.85
N LEU A 189 1.39 -18.79 16.01
CA LEU A 189 2.40 -19.49 16.78
C LEU A 189 2.91 -20.61 15.88
N ILE A 190 4.11 -20.43 15.34
CA ILE A 190 4.85 -21.53 14.72
C ILE A 190 5.24 -22.44 15.88
N GLU A 191 4.46 -23.50 16.12
CA GLU A 191 4.90 -24.61 16.96
C GLU A 191 6.09 -25.27 16.25
N GLU A 192 7.30 -25.04 16.75
CA GLU A 192 8.46 -25.84 16.38
C GLU A 192 8.23 -27.28 16.85
N ALA A 193 8.15 -28.21 15.88
CA ALA A 193 8.08 -29.65 16.12
C ALA A 193 9.45 -30.27 16.36
#